data_AF-A0A392QTL5-F1
#
_entry.id   AF-A0A392QTL5-F1
#
_cell.length_a   1.000
_cell.length_b   1.000
_cell.length_c   1.000
_cell.angle_alpha   90.00
_cell.angle_beta   90.00
_cell.angle_gamma   90.00
#
_symmetry.space_group_name_H-M   'P 1'
#
loop_
_entity.id
_entity.type
_entity.pdbx_description
1 polymer ?
#
loop_
_entity_poly.entity_id
_entity_poly.type
_entity_poly.pdbx_seq_one_letter_code
_entity_poly.pdbx_strand_id
1 'polypeptide(L)' 'MNKPRSDAVIFTKEPFIEDTGPSKIAGISFSTLSEAEISKMGEVQVWKNSYYDSFRKADPGGLLDAHM' A
#
# COMPACT_ATOMS: atom_id res chain seq x y z
N MET A 1 -10.23 -39.39 -14.13
CA MET A 1 -11.08 -38.30 -14.66
C MET A 1 -10.23 -37.04 -14.70
N ASN A 2 -9.77 -36.65 -15.89
CA ASN A 2 -8.85 -35.52 -16.07
C ASN A 2 -9.68 -34.26 -16.33
N LYS A 3 -9.58 -33.28 -15.43
CA LYS A 3 -10.20 -31.96 -15.59
C LYS A 3 -9.44 -31.21 -16.71
N PRO A 4 -10.10 -30.73 -17.78
CA PRO A 4 -9.39 -29.98 -18.81
C PRO A 4 -8.84 -28.70 -18.18
N ARG A 5 -7.53 -28.46 -18.35
CA ARG A 5 -6.89 -27.19 -18.02
C ARG A 5 -7.61 -26.12 -18.84
N SER A 6 -8.19 -25.12 -18.18
CA SER A 6 -8.74 -23.95 -18.84
C SER A 6 -7.64 -23.36 -19.73
N ASP A 7 -7.88 -23.33 -21.04
CA ASP A 7 -7.02 -22.63 -22.00
C ASP A 7 -6.74 -21.24 -21.43
N ALA A 8 -5.45 -20.94 -21.24
CA ALA A 8 -5.00 -19.68 -20.69
C ALA A 8 -5.49 -18.56 -21.62
N VAL A 9 -6.39 -17.72 -21.12
CA VAL A 9 -6.85 -16.53 -21.86
C VAL A 9 -5.62 -15.66 -22.11
N ILE A 10 -5.18 -15.59 -23.37
CA ILE A 10 -4.07 -14.74 -23.78
C ILE A 10 -4.64 -13.35 -24.04
N PHE A 11 -4.40 -12.42 -23.11
CA PHE A 11 -4.73 -11.01 -23.31
C PHE A 11 -3.74 -10.42 -24.33
N THR A 12 -4.23 -10.08 -25.52
CA THR A 12 -3.43 -9.52 -26.63
C THR A 12 -3.40 -7.99 -26.63
N LYS A 13 -4.14 -7.34 -25.72
CA LYS A 13 -4.20 -5.89 -25.58
C LYS A 13 -3.38 -5.46 -24.37
N GLU A 14 -2.58 -4.43 -24.55
CA GLU A 14 -2.01 -3.71 -23.42
C GLU A 14 -3.15 -3.11 -22.58
N PRO A 15 -3.04 -3.15 -21.24
CA PRO A 15 -4.05 -2.53 -20.38
C PRO A 15 -4.12 -1.04 -20.72
N PHE A 16 -5.33 -0.53 -20.93
CA PHE A 16 -5.53 0.91 -21.08
C PHE A 16 -5.11 1.58 -19.78
N ILE A 17 -4.10 2.45 -19.86
CA ILE A 17 -3.68 3.30 -18.76
C ILE A 17 -4.29 4.67 -19.02
N GLU A 18 -5.11 5.13 -18.08
CA GLU A 18 -5.72 6.45 -18.17
C GLU A 18 -4.63 7.53 -18.09
N ASP A 19 -4.54 8.37 -19.13
CA ASP A 19 -3.65 9.53 -19.13
C ASP A 19 -4.30 10.64 -18.30
N THR A 20 -3.84 10.80 -17.06
CA THR A 20 -4.40 11.78 -16.13
C THR A 20 -3.95 13.22 -16.40
N GLY A 21 -3.04 13.44 -17.37
CA GLY A 21 -2.58 14.77 -17.79
C GLY A 21 -2.08 15.70 -16.67
N PRO A 22 -1.70 16.94 -17.00
CA PRO A 22 -1.36 17.95 -15.98
C PRO A 22 -2.60 18.48 -15.26
N SER A 23 -2.60 18.47 -13.93
CA SER A 23 -3.69 19.00 -13.09
C SER A 23 -3.19 20.11 -12.15
N LYS A 24 -4.09 21.03 -11.74
CA LYS A 24 -3.80 22.08 -10.74
C LYS A 24 -4.60 21.87 -9.46
N ILE A 25 -4.01 22.18 -8.31
CA ILE A 25 -4.72 22.18 -7.02
C ILE A 25 -5.79 23.26 -7.04
N ALA A 26 -7.06 22.87 -6.93
CA ALA A 26 -8.20 23.80 -6.94
C ALA A 26 -8.45 24.46 -5.57
N GLY A 27 -8.07 23.78 -4.48
CA GLY A 27 -8.25 24.26 -3.11
C GLY A 27 -7.79 23.22 -2.09
N ILE A 28 -7.70 23.62 -0.82
CA ILE A 28 -7.30 22.75 0.30
C ILE A 28 -8.43 22.75 1.33
N SER A 29 -8.85 21.56 1.76
CA SER A 29 -9.84 21.38 2.83
C SER A 29 -9.17 20.75 4.05
N PHE A 30 -9.44 21.30 5.22
CA PHE A 30 -8.92 20.78 6.48
C PHE A 30 -10.01 19.99 7.20
N SER A 31 -9.65 18.83 7.72
CA SER A 31 -10.54 17.98 8.51
C SER A 31 -9.71 17.12 9.47
N THR A 32 -10.39 16.48 10.41
CA THR A 32 -9.79 15.44 11.26
C THR A 32 -10.04 14.08 10.65
N LEU A 33 -9.07 13.16 10.78
CA LEU A 33 -9.23 11.78 10.35
C LEU A 33 -9.93 10.96 11.44
N SER A 34 -10.85 10.10 11.03
CA SER A 34 -11.47 9.08 11.86
C SER A 34 -10.54 7.87 12.06
N GLU A 35 -10.83 7.05 13.08
CA GLU A 35 -10.11 5.79 13.33
C GLU A 35 -10.06 4.88 12.10
N ALA A 36 -11.18 4.75 11.39
CA ALA A 36 -11.29 3.92 10.20
C ALA A 36 -10.43 4.47 9.04
N GLU A 37 -10.35 5.79 8.87
CA GLU A 37 -9.49 6.43 7.87
C GLU A 37 -8.01 6.25 8.20
N ILE A 38 -7.63 6.45 9.47
CA ILE A 38 -6.26 6.22 9.94
C ILE A 38 -5.85 4.76 9.71
N SER A 39 -6.72 3.82 10.07
CA SER A 39 -6.46 2.38 9.90
C SER A 39 -6.35 1.96 8.44
N LYS A 40 -7.09 2.62 7.54
CA LYS A 40 -7.03 2.36 6.10
C LYS A 40 -5.79 2.98 5.45
N MET A 41 -5.32 4.12 5.95
CA MET A 41 -4.14 4.83 5.42
C MET A 41 -2.83 4.29 5.97
N GLY A 42 -2.83 3.68 7.15
CA GLY A 42 -1.64 3.11 7.76
C GLY A 42 -1.15 1.87 7.02
N GLU A 43 0.09 1.89 6.56
CA GLU A 43 0.73 0.73 5.91
C GLU A 43 1.10 -0.35 6.96
N VAL A 44 1.50 0.05 8.17
CA VAL A 44 1.91 -0.84 9.26
C VAL A 44 1.31 -0.42 10.60
N GLN A 45 0.95 -1.41 11.40
CA GLN A 45 0.61 -1.22 12.82
C GLN A 45 1.88 -1.29 13.68
N VAL A 46 2.23 -0.17 14.32
CA VAL A 46 3.33 -0.12 15.30
C VAL A 46 2.82 -0.56 16.67
N TRP A 47 3.47 -1.57 17.26
CA TRP A 47 3.08 -2.12 18.57
C TRP A 47 4.28 -2.44 19.47
N LYS A 48 5.51 -2.42 18.94
CA LYS A 48 6.74 -2.54 19.73
C LYS A 48 7.32 -1.17 20.04
N ASN A 49 7.82 -1.03 21.27
CA ASN A 49 8.57 0.15 21.70
C ASN A 49 10.09 -0.07 21.52
N SER A 50 10.50 -0.45 20.31
CA SER A 50 11.90 -0.64 19.94
C SER A 50 12.14 -0.07 18.55
N TYR A 51 13.38 0.36 18.30
CA TYR A 51 13.78 0.98 17.04
C TYR A 51 14.61 0.03 16.18
N TYR A 52 15.64 -0.56 16.79
CA TYR A 52 16.59 -1.40 16.09
C TYR A 52 16.95 -2.64 16.90
N ASP A 53 17.24 -3.72 16.19
CA ASP A 53 17.85 -4.92 16.74
C ASP A 53 19.34 -4.70 17.07
N SER A 54 19.98 -5.73 17.63
CA SER A 54 21.42 -5.71 17.95
C SER A 54 22.33 -5.54 16.73
N PHE A 55 21.81 -5.76 15.53
CA PHE A 55 22.51 -5.61 14.25
C PHE A 55 22.20 -4.26 13.57
N ARG A 56 21.52 -3.34 14.26
CA ARG A 56 21.07 -2.03 13.75
C ARG A 56 20.09 -2.12 12.58
N LYS A 57 19.35 -3.23 12.47
CA LYS A 57 18.22 -3.33 11.55
C LYS A 57 16.96 -2.86 12.25
N ALA A 58 16.10 -2.14 11.52
CA ALA A 58 14.82 -1.71 12.07
C ALA A 58 13.99 -2.92 12.47
N ASP A 59 13.39 -2.87 13.66
CA ASP A 59 12.53 -3.95 14.15
C ASP A 59 11.18 -3.94 13.43
N PRO A 60 10.74 -5.07 12.83
CA PRO A 60 9.39 -5.16 12.28
C PRO A 60 8.31 -4.94 13.36
N GLY A 61 7.35 -4.06 13.07
CA GLY A 61 6.31 -3.61 14.00
C GLY A 61 6.78 -2.65 15.09
N GLY A 62 8.04 -2.20 15.03
CA GLY A 62 8.61 -1.16 15.87
C GLY A 62 8.56 0.22 15.21
N LEU A 63 9.21 1.19 15.84
CA LEU A 63 9.41 2.49 15.23
C LEU A 63 10.51 2.39 14.17
N LEU A 64 10.33 3.09 13.04
CA LEU A 64 11.24 3.07 11.89
C LEU A 64 11.25 1.76 11.08
N ASP A 65 10.17 0.97 11.18
CA ASP A 65 9.97 -0.20 10.31
C ASP A 65 10.08 0.22 8.82
N ALA A 66 10.76 -0.58 8.01
CA ALA A 66 11.04 -0.28 6.61
C ALA A 66 9.80 -0.32 5.71
N HIS A 67 8.68 -0.82 6.23
CA HIS A 67 7.38 -0.78 5.59
C HIS A 67 6.60 0.52 5.88
N MET A 68 7.08 1.41 6.76
CA MET A 68 6.57 2.79 6.88
C MET A 68 7.01 3.66 5.70
#